data_AF-P54027-F1
#
_entry.id   AF-P54027-F1
#
_cell.length_a   1.000
_cell.length_b   1.000
_cell.length_c   1.000
_cell.angle_alpha   90.00
_cell.angle_beta   90.00
_cell.angle_gamma   90.00
#
_symmetry.space_group_name_H-M   'P 1'
#
loop_
_entity.id
_entity.type
_entity.pdbx_description
1 polymer ?
#
loop_
_entity_poly.entity_id
_entity_poly.type
_entity_poly.pdbx_seq_one_letter_code
_entity_poly.pdbx_strand_id
1 'polypeptide(L)'
;MKIPKKVRRYCPYCKKHTIHIVEKAKKGKPSELTWGQRQFRRVTAGYGGFPRPLPDRSKPVKKIDLRFKCTECGKMHTKANGCFRSGRFEFVEK
;
A
#
# COMPACT_ATOMS: atom_id res chain seq x y z
N MET A 1 -3.63 -5.54 16.64
CA MET A 1 -3.16 -6.83 16.09
C MET A 1 -1.66 -6.77 15.96
N LYS A 2 -0.98 -7.81 16.44
CA LYS A 2 0.48 -7.90 16.48
C LYS A 2 0.94 -8.86 15.36
N ILE A 3 1.85 -8.41 14.49
CA ILE A 3 2.45 -9.24 13.43
C ILE A 3 3.97 -9.29 13.62
N PRO A 4 4.60 -10.47 13.49
CA PRO A 4 6.06 -10.57 13.55
C PRO A 4 6.73 -9.86 12.36
N LYS A 5 7.87 -9.20 12.59
CA LYS A 5 8.64 -8.54 11.52
C LYS A 5 9.18 -9.53 10.47
N LYS A 6 9.46 -10.77 10.88
CA LYS A 6 9.96 -11.84 10.00
C LYS A 6 8.96 -13.00 9.96
N VAL A 7 8.61 -13.44 8.76
CA VAL A 7 7.68 -14.56 8.53
C VAL A 7 8.27 -15.48 7.48
N ARG A 8 8.27 -16.79 7.74
CA ARG A 8 8.63 -17.78 6.72
C ARG A 8 7.43 -18.04 5.83
N ARG A 9 7.57 -17.81 4.52
CA ARG A 9 6.51 -17.98 3.52
C ARG A 9 7.09 -18.35 2.16
N TYR A 10 6.24 -18.83 1.27
CA TYR A 10 6.62 -19.10 -0.11
C TYR A 10 7.04 -17.81 -0.83
N CYS A 11 8.21 -17.83 -1.47
CA CYS A 11 8.64 -16.78 -2.38
C CYS A 11 8.34 -17.21 -3.83
N PRO A 12 7.52 -16.45 -4.59
CA PRO A 12 7.20 -16.79 -5.98
C PRO A 12 8.41 -16.69 -6.92
N TYR A 13 9.41 -15.87 -6.57
CA TYR A 13 10.61 -15.69 -7.37
C TYR A 13 11.65 -16.78 -7.13
N CYS A 14 11.87 -17.19 -5.88
CA CYS A 14 12.81 -18.26 -5.54
C CYS A 14 12.18 -19.66 -5.66
N LYS A 15 10.85 -19.75 -5.77
CA LYS A 15 10.06 -20.99 -5.78
C LYS A 15 10.28 -21.89 -4.56
N LYS A 16 10.69 -21.31 -3.42
CA LYS A 16 10.90 -22.02 -2.15
C LYS A 16 10.44 -21.17 -0.96
N HIS A 17 10.31 -21.81 0.19
CA HIS A 17 9.91 -21.15 1.44
C HIS A 17 11.10 -20.49 2.13
N THR A 18 11.14 -19.16 2.09
CA THR A 18 12.22 -18.34 2.64
C THR A 18 11.69 -17.42 3.74
N ILE A 19 12.61 -16.85 4.52
CA ILE A 19 12.27 -15.82 5.49
C ILE A 19 11.97 -14.53 4.73
N HIS A 20 10.87 -13.88 5.09
CA HIS A 20 10.46 -12.61 4.52
C HIS A 20 10.34 -11.56 5.62
N ILE A 21 10.83 -10.36 5.31
CA ILE A 21 10.60 -9.17 6.12
C ILE A 21 9.24 -8.61 5.73
N VAL A 22 8.39 -8.38 6.74
CA VAL A 22 7.06 -7.81 6.56
C VAL A 22 7.15 -6.30 6.72
N GLU A 23 6.73 -5.57 5.69
CA GLU A 23 6.71 -4.11 5.66
C GLU A 23 5.30 -3.60 5.40
N LYS A 24 4.95 -2.48 6.01
CA LYS A 24 3.70 -1.76 5.72
C LYS A 24 3.94 -0.80 4.57
N ALA A 25 3.15 -0.91 3.50
CA ALA A 25 3.25 0.02 2.39
C ALA A 25 2.83 1.43 2.81
N LYS A 26 3.65 2.43 2.47
CA LYS A 26 3.34 3.85 2.66
C LYS A 26 2.85 4.42 1.32
N LYS A 27 1.83 5.27 1.38
CA LYS A 27 1.35 6.00 0.18
C LYS A 27 2.31 7.15 -0.11
N GLY A 28 2.82 7.22 -1.33
CA GLY A 28 3.63 8.35 -1.81
C GLY A 28 2.80 9.54 -2.28
N LYS A 29 3.46 10.67 -2.55
CA LYS A 29 2.85 11.84 -3.19
C LYS A 29 2.46 11.49 -4.63
N PRO A 30 1.25 11.88 -5.10
CA PRO A 30 0.90 11.70 -6.50
C PRO A 30 1.82 12.53 -7.41
N SER A 31 2.20 11.97 -8.55
CA SER A 31 3.05 12.65 -9.54
C SER A 31 2.23 13.55 -10.47
N GLU A 32 2.75 14.75 -10.75
CA GLU A 32 2.10 15.74 -11.62
C GLU A 32 2.17 15.41 -13.11
N LEU A 33 3.10 14.54 -13.51
CA LEU A 33 3.28 14.12 -14.89
C LEU A 33 2.20 13.11 -15.34
N THR A 34 1.47 12.52 -14.38
CA THR A 34 0.40 11.58 -14.69
C THR A 34 -0.73 12.26 -15.46
N TRP A 35 -1.31 11.55 -16.43
CA TRP A 35 -2.35 12.10 -17.30
C TRP A 35 -3.55 12.66 -16.53
N GLY A 36 -4.01 11.95 -15.50
CA GLY A 36 -5.12 12.41 -14.65
C GLY A 36 -4.81 13.71 -13.91
N GLN A 37 -3.59 13.87 -13.40
CA GLN A 37 -3.20 15.11 -12.71
C GLN A 37 -3.08 16.28 -13.70
N ARG A 38 -2.53 16.05 -14.91
CA ARG A 38 -2.49 17.04 -15.99
C ARG A 38 -3.90 17.48 -16.43
N GLN A 39 -4.83 16.52 -16.56
CA GLN A 39 -6.22 16.81 -16.88
C GLN A 39 -6.89 17.62 -15.76
N PHE A 40 -6.66 17.26 -14.50
CA PHE A 40 -7.19 18.00 -13.36
C PHE A 40 -6.70 19.45 -13.35
N ARG A 41 -5.39 19.68 -13.55
CA ARG A 41 -4.83 21.04 -13.65
C ARG A 41 -5.47 21.86 -14.80
N ARG A 42 -5.77 21.23 -15.93
CA ARG A 42 -6.41 21.89 -17.07
C ARG A 42 -7.86 22.28 -16.77
N VAL A 43 -8.63 21.39 -16.17
CA VAL A 43 -10.06 21.63 -15.89
C VAL A 43 -10.24 22.59 -14.71
N THR A 44 -9.31 22.61 -13.76
CA THR A 44 -9.32 23.56 -12.64
C THR A 44 -8.76 24.94 -13.03
N ALA A 45 -8.16 25.09 -14.20
CA ALA A 45 -7.63 26.38 -14.65
C ALA A 45 -8.76 27.31 -15.15
N GLY A 46 -8.62 28.60 -14.86
CA GLY A 46 -9.59 29.62 -15.26
C GLY A 46 -10.64 29.91 -14.19
N TYR A 47 -11.74 30.53 -14.61
CA TYR A 47 -12.84 30.90 -13.72
C TYR A 47 -13.89 29.79 -13.68
N GLY A 48 -14.26 29.37 -12.47
CA GLY A 48 -15.26 28.32 -12.27
C GLY A 48 -15.23 27.76 -10.85
N GLY A 49 -16.20 26.90 -10.54
CA GLY A 49 -16.23 26.13 -9.31
C GLY A 49 -15.31 24.89 -9.35
N PHE A 50 -15.32 24.12 -8.27
CA PHE A 50 -14.56 22.87 -8.21
C PHE A 50 -15.17 21.82 -9.16
N PRO A 51 -14.41 21.22 -10.09
CA PRO A 51 -14.97 20.49 -11.24
C PRO A 51 -15.34 19.02 -10.98
N ARG A 52 -15.07 18.48 -9.79
CA ARG A 52 -15.28 17.04 -9.48
C ARG A 52 -16.01 16.85 -8.15
N PRO A 53 -16.78 15.77 -7.96
CA PRO A 53 -17.39 15.51 -6.66
C PRO A 53 -16.31 15.17 -5.60
N LEU A 54 -16.30 15.87 -4.46
CA LEU A 54 -15.47 15.51 -3.31
C LEU A 54 -16.26 14.61 -2.34
N PRO A 55 -15.79 13.38 -2.08
CA PRO A 55 -16.36 12.57 -1.01
C PRO A 55 -15.82 13.02 0.35
N ASP A 56 -16.72 13.34 1.28
CA ASP A 56 -16.38 13.84 2.62
C ASP A 56 -16.01 12.72 3.62
N ARG A 57 -16.64 11.54 3.47
CA ARG A 57 -16.54 10.48 4.49
C ARG A 57 -15.39 9.50 4.22
N SER A 58 -14.57 9.26 5.24
CA SER A 58 -13.59 8.17 5.25
C SER A 58 -13.97 7.06 6.24
N LYS A 59 -13.62 5.81 5.91
CA LYS A 59 -13.86 4.67 6.81
C LYS A 59 -12.89 4.73 8.02
N PRO A 60 -13.36 4.46 9.25
CA PRO A 60 -12.52 4.52 10.45
C PRO A 60 -11.39 3.49 10.42
N VAL A 61 -11.65 2.32 9.82
CA VAL A 61 -10.67 1.25 9.68
C VAL A 61 -10.42 0.94 8.21
N LYS A 62 -9.14 0.99 7.82
CA LYS A 62 -8.67 0.68 6.47
C LYS A 62 -8.05 -0.72 6.43
N LYS A 63 -8.02 -1.32 5.23
CA LYS A 63 -7.23 -2.54 5.02
C LYS A 63 -5.75 -2.16 5.12
N ILE A 64 -4.97 -3.02 5.74
CA ILE A 64 -3.51 -2.84 5.78
C ILE A 64 -2.95 -3.34 4.45
N ASP A 65 -1.98 -2.62 3.87
CA ASP A 65 -1.22 -3.12 2.73
C ASP A 65 0.15 -3.60 3.24
N LEU A 66 0.38 -4.91 3.16
CA LEU A 66 1.60 -5.57 3.60
C LEU A 66 2.39 -6.03 2.40
N ARG A 67 3.66 -5.65 2.37
CA ARG A 67 4.66 -6.13 1.41
C ARG A 67 5.60 -7.09 2.10
N PHE A 68 5.97 -8.14 1.39
CA PHE A 68 6.83 -9.19 1.90
C PHE A 68 8.10 -9.21 1.08
N LYS A 69 9.18 -8.72 1.67
CA LYS A 69 10.51 -8.68 1.07
C LYS A 69 11.23 -9.98 1.39
N CYS A 70 11.59 -10.75 0.36
CA CYS A 70 12.37 -11.97 0.54
C CYS A 70 13.80 -11.61 0.98
N THR A 71 14.33 -12.27 2.01
CA THR A 71 15.71 -12.03 2.47
C THR A 71 16.76 -12.53 1.46
N GLU A 72 16.43 -13.54 0.66
CA GLU A 72 17.39 -14.13 -0.29
C GLU A 72 17.47 -13.37 -1.61
N CYS A 73 16.33 -13.06 -2.25
CA CYS A 73 16.31 -12.39 -3.56
C CYS A 73 16.05 -10.89 -3.49
N GLY A 74 15.71 -10.34 -2.31
CA GLY A 74 15.39 -8.92 -2.11
C GLY A 74 14.07 -8.46 -2.76
N LYS A 75 13.46 -9.27 -3.62
CA LYS A 75 12.21 -8.94 -4.30
C LYS A 75 11.03 -8.93 -3.32
N MET A 76 10.13 -7.98 -3.55
CA MET A 76 8.90 -7.84 -2.79
C MET A 76 7.73 -8.44 -3.54
N HIS A 77 6.78 -9.00 -2.80
CA HIS A 77 5.50 -9.43 -3.34
C HIS A 77 4.38 -9.17 -2.33
N THR A 78 3.16 -9.08 -2.84
CA THR A 78 1.95 -8.78 -2.09
C THR A 78 1.20 -10.07 -1.71
N LYS A 79 0.18 -9.94 -0.87
CA LYS A 79 -0.77 -11.03 -0.59
C LYS A 79 -1.95 -10.91 -1.55
N ALA A 80 -2.31 -11.99 -2.23
CA ALA A 80 -3.30 -11.98 -3.32
C ALA A 80 -4.66 -11.36 -2.92
N ASN A 81 -5.21 -11.73 -1.75
CA ASN A 81 -6.57 -11.32 -1.36
C ASN A 81 -6.62 -9.98 -0.60
N GLY A 82 -5.55 -9.18 -0.68
CA GLY A 82 -5.35 -8.04 0.20
C GLY A 82 -5.19 -8.47 1.66
N CYS A 83 -4.91 -7.52 2.54
CA CYS A 83 -4.83 -7.79 3.98
C CYS A 83 -6.14 -7.45 4.71
N PHE A 84 -6.21 -7.91 5.95
CA PHE A 84 -7.33 -7.69 6.85
C PHE A 84 -7.43 -6.22 7.28
N ARG A 85 -8.59 -5.84 7.81
CA ARG A 85 -8.80 -4.53 8.45
C ARG A 85 -8.47 -4.65 9.93
N SER A 86 -7.61 -3.78 10.45
CA SER A 86 -7.43 -3.63 11.89
C SER A 86 -7.23 -2.16 12.24
N GLY A 87 -7.81 -1.72 13.37
CA GLY A 87 -7.66 -0.34 13.84
C GLY A 87 -6.23 -0.06 14.30
N ARG A 88 -5.71 -0.91 15.19
CA ARG A 88 -4.31 -0.85 15.68
C ARG A 88 -3.50 -2.01 15.10
N PHE A 89 -2.35 -1.69 14.52
CA PHE A 89 -1.43 -2.64 13.88
C PHE A 89 0.00 -2.35 14.34
N GLU A 90 0.66 -3.36 14.92
CA GLU A 90 1.99 -3.23 15.49
C GLU A 90 2.88 -4.38 15.02
N PHE A 91 4.14 -4.06 14.71
CA PHE A 91 5.16 -5.06 14.42
C PHE A 91 5.83 -5.48 15.73
N VAL A 92 5.87 -6.78 15.98
CA VAL A 92 6.55 -7.35 17.14
C VAL A 92 7.85 -8.00 16.66
N GLU A 93 8.94 -7.74 17.38
CA GLU A 93 10.15 -8.53 17.23
C GLU A 93 9.98 -9.81 18.05
N LYS A 94 10.09 -10.94 17.35
CA LYS A 94 10.36 -12.23 17.98
C LYS A 94 11.83 -12.53 17.77
#